data_AF-A0A1R3THH7-F1
#
_entry.id   AF-A0A1R3THH7-F1
#
_cell.length_a   1.000
_cell.length_b   1.000
_cell.length_c   1.000
_cell.angle_alpha   90.00
_cell.angle_beta   90.00
_cell.angle_gamma   90.00
#
_symmetry.space_group_name_H-M   'P 1'
#
loop_
_entity.id
_entity.type
_entity.pdbx_description
1 polymer ?
#
loop_
_entity_poly.entity_id
_entity_poly.type
_entity_poly.pdbx_seq_one_letter_code
_entity_poly.pdbx_strand_id
1 'polypeptide(L)'
;MVWEIVWRGVAMGIGGTVFMDIWAIILHRVFHQPAPNWGPVGRWFWHLPKGTVFHDNIAKAAHYEHEVALGWISHYAVGIIYGVLLAVIVPAGWFAAPTFLLPWIIGIVTVGAGWFLLHPASVSAGQRPRHPTRTRYAP
;
A
#
# COMPACT_ATOMS: atom_id res chain seq x y z
N MET A 1 0.87 -18.12 -23.18
CA MET A 1 -0.33 -17.94 -22.32
C MET A 1 0.01 -17.69 -20.85
N VAL A 2 0.32 -18.70 -20.02
CA VAL A 2 0.53 -18.46 -18.55
C VAL A 2 1.71 -17.53 -18.27
N TRP A 3 2.86 -17.76 -18.91
CA TRP A 3 4.05 -16.92 -18.73
C TRP A 3 3.83 -15.46 -19.13
N GLU A 4 3.04 -15.21 -20.17
CA GLU A 4 2.72 -13.86 -20.62
C GLU A 4 1.83 -13.11 -19.63
N ILE A 5 0.87 -13.81 -19.02
CA ILE A 5 0.02 -13.26 -17.95
C ILE A 5 0.88 -12.88 -16.74
N VAL A 6 1.79 -13.77 -16.32
CA VAL A 6 2.66 -13.53 -15.17
C VAL A 6 3.58 -12.34 -15.40
N TRP A 7 4.35 -12.32 -16.50
CA TRP A 7 5.26 -11.23 -16.80
C TRP A 7 4.54 -9.88 -16.95
N ARG A 8 3.43 -9.83 -17.71
CA ARG A 8 2.66 -8.59 -17.90
C ARG A 8 2.04 -8.12 -16.59
N GLY A 9 1.52 -9.05 -15.79
CA GLY A 9 0.97 -8.76 -14.47
C GLY A 9 2.03 -8.18 -13.53
N VAL A 10 3.21 -8.80 -13.47
CA VAL A 10 4.35 -8.29 -12.68
C VAL A 10 4.75 -6.89 -13.15
N ALA A 11 4.89 -6.67 -14.46
CA ALA A 11 5.25 -5.38 -15.02
C ALA A 11 4.20 -4.28 -14.70
N MET A 12 2.90 -4.59 -14.83
CA MET A 12 1.82 -3.68 -14.44
C MET A 12 1.85 -3.37 -12.93
N GLY A 13 2.07 -4.39 -12.11
CA GLY A 13 2.16 -4.23 -10.65
C GLY A 13 3.32 -3.31 -10.24
N ILE A 14 4.53 -3.60 -10.72
CA ILE A 14 5.71 -2.75 -10.47
C ILE A 14 5.48 -1.33 -11.00
N GLY A 15 4.97 -1.19 -12.22
CA GLY A 15 4.70 0.12 -12.82
C GLY A 15 3.69 0.94 -12.02
N GLY A 16 2.61 0.31 -11.53
CA GLY A 16 1.63 0.96 -10.67
C GLY A 16 2.21 1.38 -9.31
N THR A 17 3.01 0.53 -8.68
CA THR A 17 3.71 0.83 -7.42
C THR A 17 4.67 2.01 -7.59
N VAL A 18 5.51 1.98 -8.63
CA VAL A 18 6.45 3.08 -8.93
C VAL A 18 5.71 4.39 -9.22
N PHE A 19 4.60 4.33 -9.97
CA PHE A 19 3.78 5.52 -10.22
C PHE A 19 3.24 6.14 -8.92
N MET A 20 2.76 5.30 -8.00
CA MET A 20 2.33 5.75 -6.67
C MET A 20 3.48 6.35 -5.86
N ASP A 21 4.69 5.77 -5.92
CA ASP A 21 5.86 6.29 -5.22
C ASP A 21 6.26 7.68 -5.77
N ILE A 22 6.28 7.83 -7.10
CA ILE A 22 6.53 9.12 -7.75
C ILE A 22 5.46 10.14 -7.34
N TRP A 23 4.19 9.73 -7.33
CA TRP A 23 3.10 10.60 -6.88
C TRP A 23 3.27 11.03 -5.42
N ALA A 24 3.64 10.11 -4.52
CA ALA A 24 3.93 10.42 -3.13
C ALA A 24 5.11 11.40 -2.97
N ILE A 25 6.15 11.26 -3.80
CA ILE A 25 7.28 12.21 -3.84
C ILE A 25 6.82 13.60 -4.32
N ILE A 26 5.96 13.66 -5.33
CA ILE A 26 5.38 14.93 -5.81
C ILE A 26 4.56 15.57 -4.68
N LEU A 27 3.69 14.82 -4.01
CA LEU A 27 2.92 15.31 -2.86
C LEU A 27 3.81 15.83 -1.74
N HIS A 28 4.90 15.12 -1.45
CA HIS A 28 5.87 15.54 -0.43
C HIS A 28 6.60 16.83 -0.81
N ARG A 29 7.08 16.93 -2.07
CA ARG A 29 7.91 18.05 -2.51
C ARG A 29 7.13 19.30 -2.89
N VAL A 30 5.96 19.15 -3.50
CA VAL A 30 5.16 20.26 -4.03
C VAL A 30 4.09 20.71 -3.05
N PHE A 31 3.48 19.76 -2.32
CA PHE A 31 2.37 20.03 -1.41
C PHE A 31 2.75 19.92 0.08
N HIS A 32 4.04 19.73 0.38
CA HIS A 32 4.58 19.63 1.75
C HIS A 32 3.89 18.57 2.62
N GLN A 33 3.33 17.53 2.00
CA GLN A 33 2.79 16.38 2.73
C GLN A 33 3.92 15.61 3.44
N PRO A 34 3.65 14.92 4.55
CA PRO A 34 4.63 14.04 5.17
C PRO A 34 5.17 13.01 4.17
N ALA A 35 6.48 12.74 4.22
CA ALA A 35 7.08 11.71 3.38
C ALA A 35 6.45 10.33 3.67
N PRO A 36 6.32 9.45 2.65
CA PRO A 36 5.80 8.11 2.84
C PRO A 36 6.65 7.36 3.87
N ASN A 37 6.02 6.89 4.95
CA ASN A 37 6.66 6.04 5.94
C ASN A 37 6.09 4.62 5.87
N TRP A 38 6.93 3.69 5.39
CA TRP A 38 6.60 2.27 5.29
C TRP A 38 6.87 1.47 6.57
N GLY A 39 7.47 2.06 7.59
CA GLY A 39 7.75 1.41 8.88
C GLY A 39 6.51 0.83 9.57
N PRO A 40 5.42 1.59 9.74
CA PRO A 40 4.16 1.07 10.30
C PRO A 40 3.58 -0.10 9.50
N VAL A 41 3.70 -0.07 8.17
CA VAL A 41 3.23 -1.15 7.29
C VAL A 41 4.06 -2.41 7.49
N GLY A 42 5.39 -2.31 7.53
CA GLY A 42 6.21 -3.48 7.79
C GLY A 42 6.05 -4.01 9.21
N ARG A 43 5.82 -3.15 10.20
CA ARG A 43 5.46 -3.57 11.56
C ARG A 43 4.14 -4.34 11.58
N TRP A 44 3.15 -3.91 10.81
CA TRP A 44 1.89 -4.63 10.66
C TRP A 44 2.10 -5.99 10.01
N PHE A 45 2.85 -6.06 8.91
CA PHE A 45 3.19 -7.33 8.24
C PHE A 45 3.95 -8.31 9.14
N TRP A 46 4.81 -7.81 10.03
CA TRP A 46 5.52 -8.64 11.02
C TRP A 46 4.58 -9.27 12.06
N HIS A 47 3.49 -8.59 12.42
CA HIS A 47 2.52 -9.06 13.42
C HIS A 47 1.37 -9.88 12.83
N LEU A 48 1.11 -9.78 11.52
CA LEU A 48 0.15 -10.62 10.81
C LEU A 48 0.30 -12.13 11.07
N PRO A 49 1.48 -12.75 10.88
CA PRO A 49 1.63 -14.19 11.13
C PRO A 49 1.51 -14.55 12.63
N LYS A 50 1.57 -13.57 13.52
CA LYS A 50 1.38 -13.74 14.97
C LYS A 50 -0.09 -13.64 15.40
N GLY A 51 -1.01 -13.48 14.43
CA GLY A 51 -2.45 -13.46 14.65
C GLY A 51 -3.03 -12.07 14.91
N THR A 52 -2.20 -11.02 14.98
CA THR A 52 -2.68 -9.66 15.27
C THR A 52 -2.86 -8.89 13.97
N VAL A 53 -4.08 -8.93 13.43
CA VAL A 53 -4.46 -8.18 12.21
C VAL A 53 -4.85 -6.74 12.55
N PHE A 54 -5.57 -6.54 13.65
CA PHE A 54 -6.01 -5.22 14.11
C PHE A 54 -5.15 -4.78 15.31
N HIS A 55 -4.61 -3.57 15.23
CA HIS A 55 -3.85 -2.95 16.32
C HIS A 55 -4.56 -1.67 16.75
N ASP A 56 -4.82 -1.50 18.04
CA ASP A 56 -5.38 -0.24 18.57
C ASP A 56 -4.47 0.96 18.28
N ASN A 57 -3.16 0.72 18.28
CA ASN A 57 -2.17 1.69 17.83
C ASN A 57 -0.92 0.97 17.33
N ILE A 58 -0.72 0.92 16.01
CA ILE A 58 0.45 0.28 15.40
C ILE A 58 1.78 0.91 15.86
N ALA A 59 1.79 2.20 16.23
CA ALA A 59 2.99 2.87 16.74
C ALA A 59 3.44 2.33 18.10
N LYS A 60 2.53 1.70 18.87
CA LYS A 60 2.83 1.04 20.15
C LYS A 60 3.17 -0.44 20.03
N ALA A 61 2.92 -1.05 18.87
CA ALA A 61 3.28 -2.44 18.63
C ALA A 61 4.81 -2.62 18.67
N ALA A 62 5.27 -3.82 19.02
CA ALA A 62 6.68 -4.12 19.21
C ALA A 62 7.48 -3.74 17.95
N HIS A 63 8.59 -3.04 18.14
CA HIS A 63 9.43 -2.61 17.03
C HIS A 63 10.11 -3.81 16.37
N TYR A 64 10.26 -3.75 15.05
CA TYR A 64 11.08 -4.68 14.29
C TYR A 64 12.15 -3.89 13.57
N GLU A 65 13.42 -4.26 13.76
CA GLU A 65 14.59 -3.53 13.26
C GLU A 65 14.56 -3.29 11.74
N HIS A 66 13.92 -4.19 10.99
CA HIS A 66 13.80 -4.10 9.53
C HIS A 66 12.38 -3.75 9.08
N GLU A 67 11.57 -3.07 9.91
CA GLU A 67 10.19 -2.74 9.58
C GLU A 67 10.05 -1.85 8.33
N VAL A 68 10.99 -0.94 8.09
CA VAL A 68 10.96 -0.11 6.86
C VAL A 68 11.22 -0.97 5.62
N ALA A 69 12.24 -1.84 5.66
CA ALA A 69 12.55 -2.74 4.55
C ALA A 69 11.41 -3.72 4.27
N LEU A 70 10.83 -4.30 5.33
CA LEU A 70 9.67 -5.19 5.22
C LEU A 70 8.45 -4.45 4.67
N GLY A 71 8.24 -3.20 5.05
CA GLY A 71 7.18 -2.35 4.52
C GLY A 71 7.33 -2.13 3.01
N TRP A 72 8.53 -1.80 2.54
CA TRP A 72 8.83 -1.66 1.11
C TRP A 72 8.63 -2.97 0.34
N ILE A 73 9.16 -4.08 0.84
CA ILE A 73 8.99 -5.40 0.22
C ILE A 73 7.49 -5.72 0.10
N SER A 74 6.73 -5.48 1.17
CA SER A 74 5.30 -5.76 1.19
C SER A 74 4.53 -4.87 0.23
N HIS A 75 4.88 -3.58 0.14
CA HIS A 75 4.30 -2.64 -0.83
C HIS A 75 4.46 -3.12 -2.28
N TYR A 76 5.67 -3.54 -2.66
CA TYR A 76 5.92 -4.08 -4.00
C TYR A 76 5.27 -5.45 -4.21
N ALA A 77 5.29 -6.33 -3.20
CA ALA A 77 4.65 -7.65 -3.29
C ALA A 77 3.14 -7.54 -3.51
N VAL A 78 2.46 -6.67 -2.77
CA VAL A 78 1.02 -6.42 -2.93
C VAL A 78 0.72 -5.82 -4.31
N GLY A 79 1.54 -4.86 -4.77
CA GLY A 79 1.41 -4.29 -6.12
C GLY A 79 1.54 -5.34 -7.22
N ILE A 80 2.51 -6.24 -7.12
CA ILE A 80 2.71 -7.36 -8.05
C ILE A 80 1.51 -8.31 -8.03
N ILE A 81 1.00 -8.68 -6.85
CA ILE A 81 -0.16 -9.55 -6.72
C ILE A 81 -1.37 -8.93 -7.42
N TYR A 82 -1.64 -7.63 -7.22
CA TYR A 82 -2.74 -6.94 -7.90
C TYR A 82 -2.55 -6.85 -9.42
N GLY A 83 -1.32 -6.59 -9.88
CA GLY A 83 -1.01 -6.58 -11.32
C GLY A 83 -1.25 -7.95 -11.97
N VAL A 84 -0.85 -9.04 -11.31
CA VAL A 84 -1.12 -10.41 -11.78
C VAL A 84 -2.61 -10.74 -11.73
N LEU A 85 -3.33 -10.38 -10.68
CA LEU A 85 -4.78 -10.58 -10.60
C LEU A 85 -5.52 -9.84 -11.72
N LEU A 86 -5.15 -8.58 -11.99
CA LEU A 86 -5.70 -7.84 -13.13
C LEU A 86 -5.41 -8.57 -14.45
N ALA A 87 -4.18 -9.04 -14.65
CA ALA A 87 -3.78 -9.77 -15.85
C ALA A 87 -4.56 -11.08 -16.07
N VAL A 88 -5.06 -11.70 -14.99
CA VAL A 88 -5.89 -12.91 -15.03
C VAL A 88 -7.37 -12.58 -15.31
N ILE A 89 -7.88 -11.47 -14.79
CA ILE A 89 -9.31 -11.10 -14.86
C ILE A 89 -9.66 -10.41 -16.18
N VAL A 90 -8.70 -9.75 -16.84
CA VAL A 90 -8.94 -9.06 -18.11
C VAL A 90 -9.41 -10.04 -19.22
N PRO A 91 -10.34 -9.63 -20.11
CA PRO A 91 -10.79 -10.48 -21.20
C PRO A 91 -9.67 -10.90 -22.16
N ALA A 92 -9.84 -12.04 -22.83
CA ALA A 92 -8.95 -12.47 -23.90
C ALA A 92 -8.91 -11.40 -25.01
N GLY A 93 -7.71 -10.88 -25.30
CA GLY A 93 -7.50 -9.78 -26.25
C GLY A 93 -7.39 -8.39 -25.64
N TRP A 94 -7.65 -8.21 -24.33
CA TRP A 94 -7.50 -6.91 -23.68
C TRP A 94 -6.10 -6.33 -23.83
N PHE A 95 -5.05 -7.15 -23.78
CA PHE A 95 -3.69 -6.67 -23.99
C PHE A 95 -3.39 -6.19 -25.43
N ALA A 96 -4.21 -6.56 -26.42
CA ALA A 96 -4.08 -6.03 -27.78
C ALA A 96 -4.81 -4.69 -27.95
N ALA A 97 -5.87 -4.45 -27.17
CA ALA A 97 -6.64 -3.21 -27.14
C ALA A 97 -7.00 -2.84 -25.70
N PRO A 98 -6.04 -2.32 -24.91
CA PRO A 98 -6.24 -2.07 -23.49
C PRO A 98 -7.26 -0.96 -23.25
N THR A 99 -8.23 -1.23 -22.38
CA THR A 99 -9.22 -0.26 -21.92
C THR A 99 -8.95 0.19 -20.49
N PHE A 100 -9.18 1.46 -20.18
CA PHE A 100 -8.82 2.07 -18.90
C PHE A 100 -9.73 1.68 -17.73
N LEU A 101 -11.00 1.35 -18.00
CA LEU A 101 -12.03 1.22 -16.97
C LEU A 101 -11.70 0.15 -15.92
N LEU A 102 -11.28 -1.05 -16.35
CA LEU A 102 -11.04 -2.16 -15.44
C LEU A 102 -9.81 -1.91 -14.53
N PRO A 103 -8.63 -1.52 -15.05
CA PRO A 103 -7.52 -1.08 -14.20
C PRO A 103 -7.90 0.04 -13.22
N TRP A 104 -8.73 0.99 -13.64
CA TRP A 104 -9.17 2.11 -12.80
C TRP A 104 -10.05 1.65 -11.63
N ILE A 105 -11.04 0.78 -11.88
CA ILE A 105 -11.88 0.20 -10.82
C ILE A 105 -11.02 -0.61 -9.83
N ILE A 106 -10.13 -1.47 -10.34
CA ILE A 106 -9.23 -2.26 -9.51
C ILE A 106 -8.30 -1.34 -8.69
N GLY A 107 -7.80 -0.25 -9.28
CA GLY A 107 -7.02 0.77 -8.59
C GLY A 107 -7.79 1.40 -7.41
N ILE A 108 -9.06 1.78 -7.61
CA ILE A 108 -9.89 2.35 -6.54
C ILE A 108 -10.13 1.32 -5.43
N VAL A 109 -10.45 0.08 -5.79
CA VAL A 109 -10.72 -0.99 -4.82
C VAL A 109 -9.48 -1.29 -3.98
N THR A 110 -8.29 -1.33 -4.60
CA THR A 110 -7.03 -1.65 -3.90
C THR A 110 -6.55 -0.52 -3.00
N VAL A 111 -6.68 0.74 -3.43
CA VAL A 111 -6.44 1.91 -2.57
C VAL A 111 -7.43 1.91 -1.39
N GLY A 112 -8.71 1.66 -1.67
CA GLY A 112 -9.75 1.53 -0.65
C GLY A 112 -9.43 0.43 0.35
N ALA A 113 -9.03 -0.75 -0.09
CA ALA A 113 -8.63 -1.86 0.78
C ALA A 113 -7.46 -1.47 1.69
N GLY A 114 -6.46 -0.75 1.17
CA GLY A 114 -5.37 -0.19 1.97
C GLY A 114 -5.90 0.74 3.08
N TRP A 115 -6.83 1.63 2.76
CA TRP A 115 -7.47 2.50 3.76
C TRP A 115 -8.32 1.71 4.77
N PHE A 116 -9.14 0.76 4.33
CA PHE A 116 -10.00 -0.01 5.24
C PHE A 116 -9.25 -1.07 6.06
N LEU A 117 -8.01 -1.43 5.71
CA LEU A 117 -7.19 -2.34 6.51
C LEU A 117 -6.23 -1.60 7.44
N LEU A 118 -5.68 -0.47 7.00
CA LEU A 118 -4.63 0.25 7.74
C LEU A 118 -5.15 1.50 8.48
N HIS A 119 -6.29 2.06 8.09
CA HIS A 119 -6.91 3.23 8.72
C HIS A 119 -7.97 2.95 9.82
N PRO A 120 -8.57 1.74 10.01
CA PRO A 120 -9.56 1.52 11.07
C PRO A 120 -9.03 1.72 12.49
N ALA A 121 -7.72 1.74 12.69
CA ALA A 121 -7.09 2.02 13.99
C ALA A 121 -7.02 3.53 14.32
N SER A 122 -7.26 4.43 13.36
CA SER A 122 -7.07 5.88 13.57
C SER A 122 -8.35 6.61 14.01
N VAL A 123 -9.51 5.95 13.94
CA VAL A 123 -10.81 6.58 14.20
C VAL A 123 -11.59 5.84 15.29
N SER A 124 -10.93 5.40 16.36
CA SER A 124 -11.64 5.29 17.63
C SER A 124 -11.98 6.71 18.08
N ALA A 125 -13.23 7.10 17.93
CA ALA A 125 -13.80 8.37 18.35
C ALA A 125 -13.43 8.68 19.81
N GLY A 126 -12.44 9.55 20.03
CA GLY A 126 -12.06 9.95 21.39
C GLY A 126 -10.75 10.71 21.53
N GLN A 127 -9.77 10.53 20.63
CA GLN A 127 -8.49 11.22 20.74
C GLN A 127 -8.42 12.42 19.81
N ARG A 128 -9.08 13.51 20.19
CA ARG A 128 -8.71 14.84 19.67
C ARG A 128 -7.25 15.11 20.08
N PRO A 129 -6.35 15.50 19.17
CA PRO A 129 -5.03 15.95 19.56
C PRO A 129 -5.20 17.21 20.42
N ARG A 130 -4.75 17.18 21.68
CA ARG A 130 -4.72 18.38 22.52
C ARG A 130 -3.71 19.42 22.04
N HIS A 131 -2.89 19.13 21.02
CA HIS A 131 -2.00 20.08 20.38
C HIS A 131 -1.77 19.75 18.89
N PRO A 132 -1.90 20.71 17.96
CA PRO A 132 -1.83 20.47 16.52
C PRO A 132 -0.40 20.31 15.95
N THR A 133 0.66 20.37 16.78
CA THR A 133 2.03 20.59 16.26
C THR A 133 3.12 19.65 16.81
N ARG A 134 2.78 18.42 17.20
CA ARG A 134 3.80 17.41 17.55
C ARG A 134 3.49 16.04 16.96
N THR A 135 3.88 15.82 15.71
CA THR A 135 4.29 14.50 15.24
C THR A 135 5.72 14.24 15.71
N ARG A 136 5.88 13.84 16.98
CA ARG A 136 7.17 13.28 17.44
C ARG A 136 7.27 11.84 16.94
N TYR A 137 7.92 11.68 15.79
CA TYR A 137 8.85 10.57 15.63
C TYR A 137 9.93 10.74 16.71
N ALA A 138 10.12 9.71 17.52
CA ALA A 138 11.23 9.60 18.45
C ALA A 138 12.12 8.44 17.97
N PRO A 139 13.44 8.52 18.21
CA PRO A 139 14.49 7.89 17.43
C PRO A 139 14.51 6.37 17.47
#